data_AF-G7Y3W0-F1
#
_entry.id   AF-G7Y3W0-F1
#
_cell.length_a   1.000
_cell.length_b   1.000
_cell.length_c   1.000
_cell.angle_alpha   90.00
_cell.angle_beta   90.00
_cell.angle_gamma   90.00
#
_symmetry.space_group_name_H-M   'P 1'
#
loop_
_entity.id
_entity.type
_entity.pdbx_description
1 polymer ?
#
loop_
_entity_poly.entity_id
_entity_poly.type
_entity_poly.pdbx_seq_one_letter_code
_entity_poly.pdbx_strand_id
1 'polypeptide(L)'
;MASSEPSSSGGSSAFSSVHHLCQDPLQELARRTQAGSKRNALLLWCQSRVSGYRGVEVTNFSSSWNNGLALCALLHTYIPSEIPWNELVTPNGLPVDKKRCFEVAFRAAERDGIQTTLHLQDMLATERPDWNAVMSYVTSIYRRYEVPLGIASHSSTTNMSSNVSGVLS
;
A
#
# COMPACT_ATOMS: atom_id res chain seq x y z
N MET A 1 -33.61 -31.74 45.08
CA MET A 1 -34.10 -30.70 44.14
C MET A 1 -33.87 -29.37 44.83
N ALA A 2 -32.67 -28.78 44.68
CA ALA A 2 -32.20 -27.92 43.59
C ALA A 2 -32.35 -26.43 43.98
N SER A 3 -31.19 -25.81 44.17
CA SER A 3 -30.89 -24.45 44.61
C SER A 3 -31.19 -23.38 43.55
N SER A 4 -31.23 -22.09 43.93
CA SER A 4 -30.18 -21.09 43.57
C SER A 4 -30.59 -19.64 43.90
N GLU A 5 -29.59 -18.89 44.37
CA GLU A 5 -29.55 -17.44 44.64
C GLU A 5 -28.72 -16.71 43.52
N PRO A 6 -28.50 -15.37 43.58
CA PRO A 6 -28.61 -14.48 42.41
C PRO A 6 -27.31 -14.07 41.70
N SER A 7 -27.53 -13.25 40.68
CA SER A 7 -26.66 -12.52 39.74
C SER A 7 -25.26 -12.09 40.21
N SER A 8 -24.28 -12.21 39.30
CA SER A 8 -23.05 -11.40 39.29
C SER A 8 -22.51 -11.31 37.86
N SER A 9 -22.81 -10.22 37.15
CA SER A 9 -22.21 -9.89 35.86
C SER A 9 -21.11 -8.85 36.06
N GLY A 10 -19.86 -9.31 36.07
CA GLY A 10 -18.65 -8.49 36.02
C GLY A 10 -17.50 -9.31 35.44
N GLY A 11 -16.88 -8.83 34.36
CA GLY A 11 -15.80 -9.54 33.67
C GLY A 11 -15.39 -8.89 32.35
N SER A 12 -14.51 -7.90 32.45
CA SER A 12 -14.05 -6.98 31.42
C SER A 12 -13.21 -7.58 30.28
N SER A 13 -13.35 -6.95 29.09
CA SER A 13 -12.27 -6.49 28.20
C SER A 13 -11.29 -7.47 27.52
N ALA A 14 -11.67 -8.72 27.22
CA ALA A 14 -10.83 -9.58 26.37
C ALA A 14 -11.14 -9.47 24.85
N PHE A 15 -12.32 -8.94 24.48
CA PHE A 15 -12.77 -8.93 23.07
C PHE A 15 -12.29 -7.75 22.23
N SER A 16 -11.73 -6.71 22.85
CA SER A 16 -11.21 -5.52 22.14
C SER A 16 -9.95 -5.81 21.33
N SER A 17 -9.14 -6.81 21.72
CA SER A 17 -7.85 -7.10 21.09
C SER A 17 -7.96 -7.95 19.82
N VAL A 18 -9.06 -8.68 19.62
CA VAL A 18 -9.28 -9.50 18.40
C VAL A 18 -9.89 -8.68 17.26
N HIS A 19 -10.57 -7.57 17.59
CA HIS A 19 -11.22 -6.70 16.61
C HIS A 19 -10.25 -5.89 15.73
N HIS A 20 -8.97 -5.79 16.09
CA HIS A 20 -8.01 -4.94 15.39
C HIS A 20 -7.38 -5.61 14.14
N LEU A 21 -7.33 -6.94 14.09
CA LEU A 21 -6.63 -7.68 13.02
C LEU A 21 -7.49 -7.95 11.77
N CYS A 22 -8.82 -7.80 11.87
CA CYS A 22 -9.76 -8.05 10.76
C CYS A 22 -10.36 -6.76 10.19
N GLN A 23 -9.96 -5.58 10.70
CA GLN A 23 -10.47 -4.34 10.14
C GLN A 23 -10.00 -4.21 8.70
N ASP A 24 -10.94 -4.32 7.76
CA ASP A 24 -10.70 -4.06 6.35
C ASP A 24 -10.12 -2.64 6.23
N PRO A 25 -8.86 -2.50 5.80
CA PRO A 25 -8.18 -1.21 5.84
C PRO A 25 -8.79 -0.19 4.88
N LEU A 26 -9.55 -0.64 3.86
CA LEU A 26 -10.33 0.25 3.00
C LEU A 26 -11.62 0.73 3.66
N GLN A 27 -12.20 -0.04 4.58
CA GLN A 27 -13.35 0.41 5.37
C GLN A 27 -12.96 1.56 6.28
N GLU A 28 -11.78 1.46 6.91
CA GLU A 28 -11.25 2.53 7.74
C GLU A 28 -10.86 3.75 6.90
N LEU A 29 -10.25 3.55 5.73
CA LEU A 29 -9.98 4.64 4.79
C LEU A 29 -11.26 5.38 4.38
N ALA A 30 -12.33 4.65 4.05
CA ALA A 30 -13.62 5.22 3.69
C ALA A 30 -14.21 6.06 4.83
N ARG A 31 -14.12 5.57 6.07
CA ARG A 31 -14.55 6.30 7.26
C ARG A 31 -13.75 7.59 7.46
N ARG A 32 -12.42 7.54 7.33
CA ARG A 32 -11.51 8.69 7.52
C ARG A 32 -11.70 9.78 6.47
N THR A 33 -11.88 9.39 5.22
CA THR A 33 -12.05 10.30 4.08
C THR A 33 -13.50 10.74 3.90
N GLN A 34 -14.42 10.20 4.69
CA GLN A 34 -15.88 10.34 4.51
C GLN A 34 -16.33 9.99 3.08
N ALA A 35 -15.57 9.12 2.41
CA ALA A 35 -15.90 8.65 1.08
C ALA A 35 -17.02 7.62 1.19
N GLY A 36 -18.13 7.84 0.49
CA GLY A 36 -19.32 6.98 0.55
C GLY A 36 -19.12 5.52 0.13
N SER A 37 -17.92 5.12 -0.31
CA SER A 37 -17.55 3.73 -0.59
C SER A 37 -16.04 3.49 -0.46
N LYS A 38 -15.64 2.22 -0.26
CA LYS A 38 -14.23 1.78 -0.25
C LYS A 38 -13.50 2.14 -1.55
N ARG A 39 -14.18 2.01 -2.69
CA ARG A 39 -13.65 2.36 -4.01
C ARG A 39 -13.35 3.85 -4.10
N ASN A 40 -14.28 4.70 -3.69
CA ASN A 40 -14.08 6.15 -3.73
C ASN A 40 -13.00 6.59 -2.75
N ALA A 41 -12.93 5.95 -1.58
CA ALA A 41 -11.88 6.22 -0.60
C ALA A 41 -10.48 5.92 -1.17
N LEU A 42 -10.32 4.75 -1.78
CA LEU A 42 -9.06 4.35 -2.41
C LEU A 42 -8.73 5.26 -3.61
N LEU A 43 -9.72 5.69 -4.38
CA LEU A 43 -9.53 6.62 -5.50
C LEU A 43 -9.03 7.98 -5.01
N LEU A 44 -9.66 8.55 -3.98
CA LEU A 44 -9.22 9.81 -3.36
C LEU A 44 -7.80 9.70 -2.79
N TRP A 45 -7.47 8.56 -2.18
CA TRP A 45 -6.11 8.30 -1.72
C TRP A 45 -5.11 8.30 -2.88
N CYS A 46 -5.40 7.59 -3.98
CA CYS A 46 -4.53 7.60 -5.16
C CYS A 46 -4.31 9.02 -5.69
N GLN A 47 -5.39 9.78 -5.86
CA GLN A 47 -5.36 11.17 -6.34
C GLN A 47 -4.50 12.07 -5.44
N SER A 48 -4.64 11.92 -4.12
CA SER A 48 -3.84 12.66 -3.15
C SER A 48 -2.35 12.30 -3.28
N ARG A 49 -2.01 11.01 -3.37
CA ARG A 49 -0.62 10.54 -3.46
C ARG A 49 0.09 10.99 -4.74
N VAL A 50 -0.61 10.96 -5.87
CA VAL A 50 -0.01 11.32 -7.18
C VAL A 50 -0.23 12.80 -7.55
N SER A 51 -0.74 13.61 -6.62
CA SER A 51 -0.85 15.05 -6.82
C SER A 51 0.52 15.65 -7.13
N GLY A 52 0.61 16.39 -8.23
CA GLY A 52 1.85 17.02 -8.71
C GLY A 52 2.65 16.21 -9.73
N TYR A 53 2.28 14.95 -10.01
CA TYR A 53 2.89 14.19 -11.10
C TYR A 53 2.30 14.63 -12.44
N ARG A 54 3.12 15.28 -13.28
CA ARG A 54 2.72 15.73 -14.62
C ARG A 54 2.24 14.54 -15.46
N GLY A 55 1.08 14.70 -16.10
CA GLY A 55 0.54 13.69 -17.01
C GLY A 55 -0.10 12.49 -16.32
N VAL A 56 -0.25 12.54 -14.99
CA VAL A 56 -0.94 11.51 -14.21
C VAL A 56 -2.23 12.07 -13.67
N GLU A 57 -3.35 11.54 -14.16
CA GLU A 57 -4.69 11.85 -13.64
C GLU A 57 -5.44 10.55 -13.37
N VAL A 58 -5.72 10.29 -12.09
CA VAL A 58 -6.40 9.08 -11.65
C VAL A 58 -7.87 9.39 -11.38
N THR A 59 -8.76 9.02 -12.30
CA THR A 59 -10.22 9.24 -12.17
C THR A 59 -11.01 7.94 -12.02
N ASN A 60 -10.36 6.79 -12.24
CA ASN A 60 -10.97 5.47 -12.18
C ASN A 60 -9.90 4.39 -11.94
N PHE A 61 -10.29 3.12 -11.87
CA PHE A 61 -9.40 1.95 -11.72
C PHE A 61 -9.21 1.17 -13.03
N SER A 62 -9.37 1.81 -14.19
CA SER A 62 -9.21 1.16 -15.50
C SER A 62 -8.34 2.03 -16.40
N SER A 63 -8.94 2.88 -17.24
CA SER A 63 -8.21 3.67 -18.24
C SER A 63 -7.15 4.60 -17.66
N SER A 64 -7.34 5.15 -16.45
CA SER A 64 -6.31 5.97 -15.80
C SER A 64 -5.00 5.24 -15.51
N TRP A 65 -5.01 3.91 -15.54
CA TRP A 65 -3.85 3.06 -15.21
C TRP A 65 -3.26 2.40 -16.46
N ASN A 66 -3.86 2.62 -17.63
CA ASN A 66 -3.56 1.85 -18.84
C ASN A 66 -2.18 2.15 -19.43
N ASN A 67 -1.56 3.27 -19.07
CA ASN A 67 -0.30 3.75 -19.63
C ASN A 67 0.89 3.50 -18.68
N GLY A 68 0.64 2.88 -17.52
CA GLY A 68 1.64 2.51 -16.51
C GLY A 68 2.13 3.66 -15.63
N LEU A 69 1.98 4.92 -16.03
CA LEU A 69 2.51 6.07 -15.27
C LEU A 69 1.82 6.25 -13.91
N ALA A 70 0.52 5.93 -13.79
CA ALA A 70 -0.17 5.99 -12.51
C ALA A 70 0.42 5.01 -11.47
N LEU A 71 0.82 3.80 -11.89
CA LEU A 71 1.51 2.85 -11.01
C LEU A 71 2.91 3.35 -10.65
N CYS A 72 3.67 3.82 -11.63
CA CYS A 72 5.01 4.38 -11.40
C CYS A 72 4.97 5.57 -10.43
N ALA A 73 4.03 6.51 -10.63
CA ALA A 73 3.87 7.68 -9.77
C ALA A 73 3.52 7.27 -8.34
N LEU A 74 2.55 6.37 -8.18
CA LEU A 74 2.13 5.90 -6.87
C LEU A 74 3.30 5.26 -6.11
N LEU A 75 4.08 4.37 -6.75
CA LEU A 75 5.25 3.73 -6.12
C LEU A 75 6.39 4.72 -5.87
N HIS A 76 6.65 5.66 -6.79
CA HIS A 76 7.70 6.67 -6.63
C HIS A 76 7.47 7.56 -5.39
N THR A 77 6.23 7.72 -4.93
CA THR A 77 5.93 8.44 -3.68
C THR A 77 6.43 7.74 -2.41
N TYR A 78 6.76 6.44 -2.47
CA TYR A 78 7.26 5.66 -1.33
C TYR A 78 8.70 5.18 -1.55
N ILE A 79 9.03 4.75 -2.76
CA ILE A 79 10.32 4.17 -3.14
C ILE A 79 10.93 4.92 -4.35
N PRO A 80 11.27 6.22 -4.20
CA PRO A 80 11.71 7.04 -5.33
C PRO A 80 13.00 6.52 -6.00
N SER A 81 13.87 5.85 -5.24
CA SER A 81 15.10 5.26 -5.77
C SER A 81 14.88 4.09 -6.75
N GLU A 82 13.71 3.46 -6.70
CA GLU A 82 13.37 2.29 -7.54
C GLU A 82 12.62 2.67 -8.82
N ILE A 83 12.13 3.92 -8.91
CA ILE A 83 11.38 4.41 -10.06
C ILE A 83 12.15 5.58 -10.70
N PRO A 84 12.82 5.38 -11.87
CA PRO A 84 13.51 6.44 -12.60
C PRO A 84 12.48 7.34 -13.33
N TRP A 85 11.69 8.11 -12.59
CA TRP A 85 10.53 8.86 -13.09
C TRP A 85 10.86 9.70 -14.33
N ASN A 86 11.97 10.44 -14.30
CA ASN A 86 12.38 11.33 -15.39
C ASN A 86 12.75 10.60 -16.70
N GLU A 87 13.01 9.30 -16.66
CA GLU A 87 13.25 8.47 -17.86
C GLU A 87 11.96 7.85 -18.41
N LEU A 88 10.90 7.81 -17.61
CA LEU A 88 9.64 7.15 -17.96
C LEU A 88 8.61 8.11 -18.55
N VAL A 89 8.72 9.40 -18.25
CA VAL A 89 7.78 10.43 -18.69
C VAL A 89 8.40 11.37 -19.73
N THR A 90 7.67 11.65 -20.79
CA THR A 90 8.03 12.64 -21.79
C THR A 90 7.74 14.07 -21.28
N PRO A 91 8.30 15.13 -21.90
CA PRO A 91 8.02 16.51 -21.51
C PRO A 91 6.52 16.90 -21.54
N ASN A 92 5.72 16.24 -22.40
CA ASN A 92 4.27 16.43 -22.50
C ASN A 92 3.44 15.53 -21.58
N GLY A 93 4.06 14.77 -20.66
CA GLY A 93 3.34 13.99 -19.66
C GLY A 93 2.79 12.64 -20.16
N LEU A 94 3.43 12.04 -21.16
CA LEU A 94 3.07 10.70 -21.67
C LEU A 94 4.18 9.69 -21.31
N PRO A 95 3.88 8.38 -21.29
CA PRO A 95 4.94 7.40 -21.11
C PRO A 95 5.88 7.41 -22.33
N VAL A 96 7.19 7.33 -22.09
CA VAL A 96 8.18 7.08 -23.14
C VAL A 96 7.95 5.69 -23.76
N ASP A 97 7.69 4.70 -22.92
CA ASP A 97 7.35 3.34 -23.31
C ASP A 97 6.36 2.76 -22.27
N LYS A 98 5.15 2.45 -22.73
CA LYS A 98 4.07 1.88 -21.89
C LYS A 98 4.49 0.55 -21.25
N LYS A 99 5.15 -0.34 -21.99
CA LYS A 99 5.61 -1.65 -21.48
C LYS A 99 6.68 -1.45 -20.41
N ARG A 100 7.67 -0.58 -20.68
CA ARG A 100 8.72 -0.25 -19.71
C ARG A 100 8.14 0.30 -18.40
N CYS A 101 7.11 1.15 -18.46
CA CYS A 101 6.47 1.68 -17.26
C CYS A 101 5.93 0.57 -16.35
N PHE A 102 5.19 -0.40 -16.92
CA PHE A 102 4.69 -1.54 -16.14
C PHE A 102 5.81 -2.44 -15.62
N GLU A 103 6.81 -2.77 -16.43
CA GLU A 103 7.94 -3.62 -16.01
C GLU A 103 8.74 -3.00 -14.87
N VAL A 104 8.92 -1.68 -14.88
CA VAL A 104 9.59 -0.97 -13.78
C VAL A 104 8.71 -0.95 -12.54
N ALA A 105 7.42 -0.63 -12.68
CA ALA A 105 6.50 -0.61 -11.54
C ALA A 105 6.39 -1.98 -10.85
N PHE A 106 6.20 -3.05 -11.62
CA PHE A 106 6.07 -4.41 -11.07
C PHE A 106 7.35 -4.87 -10.37
N ARG A 107 8.51 -4.64 -10.99
CA ARG A 107 9.81 -4.97 -10.37
C ARG A 107 10.05 -4.20 -9.08
N ALA A 108 9.75 -2.91 -9.07
CA ALA A 108 9.89 -2.07 -7.88
C ALA A 108 8.96 -2.54 -6.75
N ALA A 109 7.70 -2.86 -7.09
CA ALA A 109 6.72 -3.40 -6.15
C ALA A 109 7.17 -4.75 -5.56
N GLU A 110 7.65 -5.68 -6.39
CA GLU A 110 8.13 -6.99 -5.96
C GLU A 110 9.35 -6.89 -5.02
N ARG A 111 10.28 -5.97 -5.32
CA ARG A 111 11.44 -5.70 -4.45
C ARG A 111 11.05 -5.17 -3.08
N ASP A 112 9.91 -4.50 -2.97
CA ASP A 112 9.36 -4.03 -1.69
C ASP A 112 8.39 -5.06 -1.04
N GLY A 113 8.23 -6.24 -1.65
CA GLY A 113 7.42 -7.34 -1.12
C GLY A 113 5.92 -7.27 -1.48
N ILE A 114 5.56 -6.49 -2.51
CA ILE A 114 4.21 -6.45 -3.06
C ILE A 114 4.14 -7.43 -4.23
N GLN A 115 3.40 -8.52 -4.08
CA GLN A 115 3.20 -9.48 -5.16
C GLN A 115 2.47 -8.83 -6.35
N THR A 116 3.03 -8.96 -7.55
CA THR A 116 2.39 -8.55 -8.80
C THR A 116 1.21 -9.49 -9.13
N THR A 117 -0.01 -8.95 -9.06
CA THR A 117 -1.23 -9.70 -9.42
C THR A 117 -1.77 -9.32 -10.81
N LEU A 118 -1.22 -8.28 -11.44
CA LEU A 118 -1.58 -7.87 -12.79
C LEU A 118 -0.67 -8.57 -13.80
N HIS A 119 -1.24 -9.13 -14.86
CA HIS A 119 -0.45 -9.64 -15.96
C HIS A 119 -0.10 -8.53 -16.94
N LEU A 120 1.18 -8.44 -17.29
CA LEU A 120 1.69 -7.42 -18.21
C LEU A 120 0.95 -7.44 -19.55
N GLN A 121 0.72 -8.62 -20.13
CA GLN A 121 0.06 -8.75 -21.43
C GLN A 121 -1.37 -8.19 -21.40
N ASP A 122 -2.12 -8.42 -20.32
CA ASP A 122 -3.49 -7.92 -20.18
C ASP A 122 -3.53 -6.39 -20.11
N MET A 123 -2.57 -5.79 -19.40
CA MET A 123 -2.43 -4.33 -19.31
C MET A 123 -2.00 -3.69 -20.64
N LEU A 124 -1.27 -4.44 -21.47
CA LEU A 124 -0.84 -3.98 -22.79
C LEU A 124 -1.91 -4.16 -23.86
N ALA A 125 -2.74 -5.20 -23.76
CA ALA A 125 -3.70 -5.59 -24.79
C ALA A 125 -4.88 -4.62 -24.95
N THR A 126 -5.21 -3.83 -23.92
CA THR A 126 -6.37 -2.93 -23.95
C THR A 126 -6.07 -1.58 -23.29
N GLU A 127 -6.76 -0.54 -23.75
CA GLU A 127 -6.76 0.77 -23.10
C GLU A 127 -7.66 0.82 -21.85
N ARG A 128 -8.48 -0.21 -21.62
CA ARG A 128 -9.43 -0.31 -20.51
C ARG A 128 -9.23 -1.64 -19.79
N PRO A 129 -8.17 -1.78 -18.98
CA PRO A 129 -7.92 -3.00 -18.22
C PRO A 129 -9.06 -3.29 -17.23
N ASP A 130 -9.18 -4.55 -16.79
CA ASP A 130 -10.19 -4.94 -15.81
C ASP A 130 -10.04 -4.14 -14.51
N TRP A 131 -11.11 -3.46 -14.14
CA TRP A 131 -11.04 -2.51 -13.04
C TRP A 131 -10.96 -3.18 -11.67
N ASN A 132 -11.46 -4.41 -11.53
CA ASN A 132 -11.36 -5.16 -10.28
C ASN A 132 -9.92 -5.62 -10.04
N ALA A 133 -9.24 -6.11 -11.08
CA ALA A 133 -7.85 -6.52 -11.03
C ALA A 133 -6.95 -5.34 -10.65
N VAL A 134 -7.10 -4.19 -11.33
CA VAL A 134 -6.33 -2.97 -11.03
C VAL A 134 -6.63 -2.47 -9.62
N MET A 135 -7.90 -2.38 -9.22
CA MET A 135 -8.27 -1.94 -7.87
C MET A 135 -7.70 -2.88 -6.79
N SER A 136 -7.71 -4.20 -7.03
CA SER A 136 -7.15 -5.19 -6.11
C SER A 136 -5.64 -5.03 -5.97
N TYR A 137 -4.92 -4.82 -7.08
CA TYR A 137 -3.49 -4.59 -7.05
C TYR A 137 -3.11 -3.29 -6.32
N VAL A 138 -3.84 -2.19 -6.59
CA VAL A 138 -3.65 -0.91 -5.89
C VAL A 138 -3.98 -1.04 -4.40
N THR A 139 -4.94 -1.90 -4.03
CA THR A 139 -5.22 -2.21 -2.62
C THR A 139 -4.04 -2.90 -1.94
N SER A 140 -3.32 -3.79 -2.64
CA SER A 140 -2.09 -4.40 -2.11
C SER A 140 -1.00 -3.35 -1.85
N ILE A 141 -0.85 -2.36 -2.74
CA ILE A 141 0.07 -1.22 -2.53
C ILE A 141 -0.35 -0.42 -1.30
N TYR A 142 -1.63 -0.05 -1.19
CA TYR A 142 -2.16 0.67 -0.03
C TYR A 142 -1.88 -0.10 1.28
N ARG A 143 -2.16 -1.41 1.31
CA ARG A 143 -1.88 -2.26 2.49
C ARG A 143 -0.42 -2.25 2.89
N ARG A 144 0.49 -2.30 1.92
CA ARG A 144 1.93 -2.38 2.19
C ARG A 144 2.49 -1.12 2.85
N TYR A 145 1.95 0.05 2.50
CA TYR A 145 2.52 1.34 2.92
C TYR A 145 1.69 2.11 3.95
N GLU A 146 0.36 1.93 3.98
CA GLU A 146 -0.55 2.73 4.80
C GLU A 146 -1.16 1.96 5.96
N VAL A 147 -1.05 0.63 5.95
CA VAL A 147 -1.57 -0.23 7.03
C VAL A 147 -0.38 -0.67 7.88
N PRO A 148 -0.28 -0.21 9.15
CA PRO A 148 0.75 -0.68 10.05
C PRO A 148 0.63 -2.20 10.16
N LEU A 149 1.68 -2.92 9.76
CA LEU A 149 1.80 -4.33 10.07
C LEU A 149 1.83 -4.42 11.60
N GLY A 150 0.76 -4.94 12.19
CA GLY A 150 0.72 -5.21 13.61
C GLY A 150 1.87 -6.15 13.96
N ILE A 151 2.94 -5.57 14.51
CA ILE A 151 4.11 -6.22 15.10
C ILE A 151 5.08 -6.90 14.11
N ALA A 152 6.19 -6.23 13.85
CA ALA A 152 7.51 -6.86 13.81
C ALA A 152 8.54 -5.87 14.37
N SER A 153 8.75 -5.95 15.69
CA SER A 153 9.87 -5.29 16.35
C SER A 153 11.15 -5.94 15.84
N HIS A 154 11.90 -5.22 15.01
CA HIS A 154 13.33 -5.43 14.83
C HIS A 154 14.03 -4.10 15.10
N SER A 155 13.94 -3.63 16.34
CA SER A 155 15.00 -2.78 16.87
C SER A 155 16.28 -3.62 16.91
N SER A 156 17.06 -3.59 15.83
CA SER A 156 18.47 -3.97 15.86
C SER A 156 19.21 -2.95 16.72
N THR A 157 19.10 -3.09 18.04
CA THR A 157 20.08 -2.53 18.97
C THR A 157 21.36 -3.35 18.83
N THR A 158 22.26 -2.90 17.97
CA THR A 158 23.66 -3.32 18.01
C THR A 158 24.27 -2.71 19.26
N ASN A 159 24.18 -3.44 20.38
CA ASN A 159 24.95 -3.15 21.58
C ASN A 159 26.38 -3.67 21.33
N MET A 160 27.25 -2.81 20.82
CA MET A 160 28.68 -3.11 20.71
C MET A 160 29.31 -2.95 22.10
N SER A 161 29.24 -3.99 22.91
CA SER A 161 30.12 -4.16 24.06
C SER A 161 31.46 -4.68 23.58
N SER A 162 32.49 -3.85 23.59
CA SER A 162 33.88 -4.29 23.68
C SER A 162 34.57 -3.57 24.82
N ASN A 163 34.53 -4.27 25.96
CA ASN A 163 35.39 -4.06 27.11
C ASN A 163 36.83 -4.43 26.70
N VAL A 164 37.77 -3.50 26.81
CA VAL A 164 39.20 -3.82 26.86
C VAL A 164 39.78 -3.28 28.15
N SER A 165 40.05 -4.20 29.08
CA SER A 165 40.89 -3.99 30.24
C SER A 165 42.36 -3.84 29.81
N GLY A 166 43.10 -2.92 30.45
CA GLY A 166 44.55 -2.74 30.24
C GLY A 166 45.06 -1.53 31.03
N VAL A 167 45.33 -1.65 32.34
CA VAL A 167 46.65 -1.88 32.96
C VAL A 167 47.52 -0.61 33.10
N LEU A 168 47.67 -0.20 34.37
CA LEU A 168 48.83 0.42 35.05
C LEU A 168 49.56 1.62 34.43
N SER A 169 49.58 2.75 35.15
CA SER A 169 50.75 3.23 35.96
C SER A 169 50.33 4.41 36.82
#